data_AF-A0A821FGP0-F1
#
_entry.id   AF-A0A821FGP0-F1
#
_cell.length_a   1.000
_cell.length_b   1.000
_cell.length_c   1.000
_cell.angle_alpha   90.00
_cell.angle_beta   90.00
_cell.angle_gamma   90.00
#
_symmetry.space_group_name_H-M   'P 1'
#
loop_
_entity.id
_entity.type
_entity.pdbx_description
1 polymer ?
#
loop_
_entity_poly.entity_id
_entity_poly.type
_entity_poly.pdbx_seq_one_letter_code
_entity_poly.pdbx_strand_id
1 'polypeptide(L)'
;VLTKTAGIPRHSIKPSVYRRCTGGFFKYRGIPAVVQINVRHGDLLRCFFHLNSRFNNLLIIHFQSHGLDFRSISKDDFNIICRENLHLIADRLTAIRLSDDNDTPDQIHLFLSDSLALRQFVQLKSLSLYHISSNEMIKKNRLSIMSSSSSYSFQFD
;
A
#
# COMPACT_ATOMS: atom_id res chain seq x y z
N VAL A 1 40.05 -11.49 43.67
CA VAL A 1 38.95 -11.89 42.76
C VAL A 1 38.43 -10.63 42.09
N LEU A 2 38.89 -10.33 40.87
CA LEU A 2 38.50 -9.14 40.09
C LEU A 2 37.58 -9.61 38.97
N THR A 3 36.30 -9.27 39.04
CA THR A 3 35.29 -9.64 38.05
C THR A 3 35.34 -8.67 36.87
N LYS A 4 35.56 -9.24 35.68
CA LYS A 4 35.66 -8.55 34.39
C LYS A 4 34.23 -8.39 33.83
N THR A 5 33.72 -7.17 33.75
CA THR A 5 32.41 -6.86 33.18
C THR A 5 32.47 -6.93 31.65
N ALA A 6 31.65 -7.79 31.05
CA ALA A 6 31.53 -7.97 29.61
C ALA A 6 30.78 -6.79 28.96
N GLY A 7 31.38 -6.20 27.94
CA GLY A 7 30.80 -5.12 27.15
C GLY A 7 29.69 -5.63 26.24
N ILE A 8 28.54 -4.96 26.28
CA ILE A 8 27.38 -5.22 25.42
C ILE A 8 27.67 -4.66 24.01
N PRO A 9 27.52 -5.44 22.93
CA PRO A 9 27.73 -4.95 21.57
C PRO A 9 26.61 -3.98 21.19
N ARG A 10 26.97 -2.74 20.84
CA ARG A 10 26.03 -1.77 20.26
C ARG A 10 25.76 -2.16 18.82
N HIS A 11 24.60 -2.73 18.55
CA HIS A 11 24.12 -2.92 17.18
C HIS A 11 23.91 -1.56 16.51
N SER A 12 24.69 -1.32 15.45
CA SER A 12 24.61 -0.12 14.63
C SER A 12 23.31 -0.15 13.81
N ILE A 13 22.33 0.65 14.23
CA ILE A 13 21.10 0.88 13.48
C ILE A 13 21.47 1.76 12.28
N LYS A 14 21.37 1.22 11.06
CA LYS A 14 21.59 2.00 9.84
C LYS A 14 20.54 3.13 9.76
N PRO A 15 20.94 4.38 9.48
CA PRO A 15 19.99 5.46 9.29
C PRO A 15 19.12 5.18 8.06
N SER A 16 17.82 5.03 8.26
CA SER A 16 16.86 4.99 7.17
C SER A 16 16.82 6.37 6.50
N VAL A 17 17.01 6.37 5.19
CA VAL A 17 16.97 7.58 4.37
C VAL A 17 15.51 8.04 4.28
N TYR A 18 15.10 8.91 5.22
CA TYR A 18 13.83 9.62 5.13
C TYR A 18 13.91 10.60 3.96
N ARG A 19 13.30 10.24 2.81
CA ARG A 19 12.99 11.25 1.78
C ARG A 19 11.94 12.19 2.35
N ARG A 20 12.23 13.50 2.28
CA ARG A 20 11.25 14.55 2.57
C ARG A 20 10.07 14.39 1.63
N CYS A 21 8.94 13.91 2.14
CA CYS A 21 7.66 14.29 1.59
C CYS A 21 7.58 15.82 1.77
N THR A 22 7.62 16.58 0.69
CA THR A 22 7.46 18.05 0.72
C THR A 22 6.01 18.38 1.05
N GLY A 23 5.62 18.15 2.30
CA GLY A 23 4.39 18.66 2.88
C GLY A 23 4.57 20.15 3.12
N GLY A 24 3.69 20.96 2.55
CA GLY A 24 3.61 22.38 2.85
C GLY A 24 3.47 22.60 4.36
N PHE A 25 4.29 23.50 4.90
CA PHE A 25 4.20 23.90 6.30
C PHE A 25 2.89 24.63 6.55
N PHE A 26 1.96 24.02 7.30
CA PHE A 26 0.75 24.70 7.75
C PHE A 26 0.99 25.37 9.11
N LYS A 27 1.07 26.70 9.07
CA LYS A 27 1.18 27.56 10.26
C LYS A 27 -0.22 27.74 10.86
N TYR A 28 -0.60 26.88 11.80
CA TYR A 28 -1.89 26.99 12.47
C TYR A 28 -1.84 28.03 13.60
N ARG A 29 -2.58 29.13 13.42
CA ARG A 29 -3.10 29.95 14.52
C ARG A 29 -4.63 30.03 14.40
N GLY A 30 -5.34 29.28 15.25
CA GLY A 30 -6.53 29.83 15.91
C GLY A 30 -7.94 29.53 15.41
N ILE A 31 -8.22 28.67 14.42
CA ILE A 31 -9.60 28.22 14.09
C ILE A 31 -9.58 26.76 13.60
N PRO A 32 -10.55 25.89 13.98
CA PRO A 32 -10.69 24.51 13.50
C PRO A 32 -11.23 24.50 12.06
N ALA A 33 -10.39 24.88 11.10
CA ALA A 33 -10.63 24.52 9.71
C ALA A 33 -10.32 23.02 9.59
N VAL A 34 -11.35 22.19 9.41
CA VAL A 34 -11.16 20.81 8.94
C VAL A 34 -10.68 20.94 7.50
N VAL A 35 -9.37 21.12 7.33
CA VAL A 35 -8.74 21.07 6.02
C VAL A 35 -8.89 19.63 5.57
N GLN A 36 -9.82 19.39 4.66
CA GLN A 36 -9.86 18.15 3.88
C GLN A 36 -8.64 18.18 2.97
N ILE A 37 -7.49 17.78 3.52
CA ILE A 37 -6.33 17.51 2.70
C ILE A 37 -6.71 16.23 1.94
N ASN A 38 -6.96 16.38 0.64
CA ASN A 38 -7.15 15.26 -0.25
C ASN A 38 -5.78 14.58 -0.45
N VAL A 39 -5.33 13.87 0.58
CA VAL A 39 -4.09 13.09 0.54
C VAL A 39 -4.40 11.77 -0.15
N ARG A 40 -3.64 11.44 -1.18
CA ARG A 40 -3.77 10.16 -1.88
C ARG A 40 -3.40 9.04 -0.91
N HIS A 41 -4.12 7.92 -0.96
CA HIS A 41 -3.85 6.77 -0.08
C HIS A 41 -2.41 6.26 -0.19
N GLY A 42 -1.83 6.32 -1.40
CA GLY A 42 -0.44 6.00 -1.65
C GLY A 42 0.53 6.86 -0.84
N ASP A 43 0.32 8.17 -0.81
CA ASP A 43 1.17 9.11 -0.06
C ASP A 43 1.06 8.88 1.44
N LEU A 44 -0.14 8.55 1.93
CA LEU A 44 -0.35 8.21 3.34
C LEU A 44 0.45 6.98 3.75
N LEU A 45 0.40 5.91 2.95
CA LEU A 45 1.23 4.75 3.21
C LEU A 45 2.72 5.12 3.15
N ARG A 46 3.17 5.72 2.05
CA ARG A 46 4.59 5.99 1.87
C ARG A 46 5.20 6.90 2.93
N CYS A 47 4.51 7.97 3.31
CA CYS A 47 5.06 8.97 4.23
C CYS A 47 4.90 8.59 5.70
N PHE A 48 3.85 7.85 6.06
CA PHE A 48 3.52 7.60 7.47
C PHE A 48 3.73 6.16 7.92
N PHE A 49 3.84 5.22 6.99
CA PHE A 49 4.14 3.83 7.32
C PHE A 49 5.59 3.72 7.79
N HIS A 50 5.79 3.09 8.95
CA HIS A 50 7.06 3.05 9.71
C HIS A 50 7.42 4.28 10.55
N LEU A 51 6.55 5.29 10.68
CA LEU A 51 6.78 6.36 11.67
C LEU A 51 6.74 5.82 13.09
N ASN A 52 5.66 5.11 13.44
CA ASN A 52 5.56 4.30 14.66
C ASN A 52 4.44 3.26 14.52
N SER A 53 4.45 2.25 15.38
CA SER A 53 3.47 1.16 15.37
C SER A 53 2.03 1.64 15.58
N ARG A 54 1.83 2.71 16.36
CA ARG A 54 0.50 3.30 16.60
C ARG A 54 -0.07 3.92 15.33
N PHE A 55 0.72 4.65 14.54
CA PHE A 55 0.32 5.20 13.25
C PHE A 55 0.07 4.10 12.23
N ASN A 56 0.93 3.07 12.20
CA ASN A 56 0.70 1.91 11.32
C ASN A 56 -0.66 1.27 11.63
N ASN A 57 -1.02 1.10 12.90
CA ASN A 57 -2.34 0.58 13.29
C ASN A 57 -3.48 1.50 12.85
N LEU A 58 -3.33 2.83 12.97
CA LEU A 58 -4.33 3.78 12.52
C LEU A 58 -4.53 3.73 10.99
N LEU A 59 -3.44 3.64 10.22
CA LEU A 59 -3.50 3.47 8.76
C LEU A 59 -4.21 2.18 8.39
N ILE A 60 -3.88 1.07 9.06
CA ILE A 60 -4.53 -0.23 8.83
C ILE A 60 -6.04 -0.14 9.10
N ILE A 61 -6.45 0.41 10.23
CA ILE A 61 -7.89 0.58 10.56
C ILE A 61 -8.57 1.45 9.50
N HIS A 62 -7.91 2.54 9.08
CA HIS A 62 -8.44 3.42 8.05
C HIS A 62 -8.66 2.68 6.72
N PHE A 63 -7.67 1.92 6.24
CA PHE A 63 -7.76 1.18 4.97
C PHE A 63 -8.65 -0.06 5.05
N GLN A 64 -8.88 -0.62 6.23
CA GLN A 64 -9.90 -1.65 6.44
C GLN A 64 -11.31 -1.15 6.18
N SER A 65 -11.60 0.12 6.52
CA SER A 65 -12.92 0.71 6.32
C SER A 65 -13.13 1.30 4.93
N HIS A 66 -12.09 1.89 4.33
CA HIS A 66 -12.22 2.65 3.07
C HIS A 66 -11.71 1.90 1.84
N GLY A 67 -10.94 0.83 2.04
CA GLY A 67 -10.16 0.21 0.98
C GLY A 67 -8.95 1.05 0.59
N LEU A 68 -8.04 0.41 -0.14
CA LEU A 68 -6.88 1.08 -0.70
C LEU A 68 -7.16 1.49 -2.14
N ASP A 69 -6.83 2.74 -2.49
CA ASP A 69 -7.10 3.30 -3.82
C ASP A 69 -5.78 3.75 -4.45
N PHE A 70 -5.38 3.05 -5.50
CA PHE A 70 -4.16 3.31 -6.25
C PHE A 70 -4.41 4.01 -7.59
N ARG A 71 -5.65 4.42 -7.89
CA ARG A 71 -5.96 5.01 -9.20
C ARG A 71 -5.25 6.34 -9.50
N SER A 72 -4.73 7.02 -8.47
CA SER A 72 -4.08 8.34 -8.61
C SER A 72 -2.59 8.33 -8.25
N ILE A 73 -2.00 7.15 -8.04
CA ILE A 73 -0.59 7.04 -7.64
C ILE A 73 0.31 6.88 -8.87
N SER A 74 1.51 7.46 -8.86
CA SER A 74 2.48 7.20 -9.94
C SER A 74 2.93 5.72 -9.95
N LYS A 75 3.33 5.21 -11.12
CA LYS A 75 3.88 3.85 -11.28
C LYS A 75 5.08 3.58 -10.36
N ASP A 76 5.97 4.55 -10.22
CA ASP A 76 7.16 4.41 -9.36
C ASP A 76 6.78 4.31 -7.89
N ASP A 77 5.86 5.15 -7.43
CA ASP A 77 5.39 5.12 -6.05
C ASP A 77 4.58 3.86 -5.75
N PHE A 78 3.79 3.39 -6.73
CA PHE A 78 3.11 2.10 -6.64
C PHE A 78 4.09 0.96 -6.41
N ASN A 79 5.17 0.88 -7.21
CA ASN A 79 6.19 -0.15 -7.09
C ASN A 79 6.90 -0.12 -5.74
N ILE A 80 7.17 1.09 -5.22
CA ILE A 80 7.76 1.27 -3.89
C ILE A 80 6.81 0.74 -2.82
N ILE A 81 5.53 1.13 -2.87
CA ILE A 81 4.54 0.70 -1.86
C ILE A 81 4.32 -0.81 -1.91
N CYS A 82 4.23 -1.40 -3.09
CA CYS A 82 4.07 -2.85 -3.24
C CYS A 82 5.22 -3.60 -2.58
N ARG A 83 6.45 -3.14 -2.81
CA ARG A 83 7.66 -3.75 -2.27
C ARG A 83 7.83 -3.55 -0.77
N GLU A 84 7.58 -2.33 -0.28
CA GLU A 84 7.96 -1.95 1.08
C GLU A 84 6.82 -2.11 2.09
N ASN A 85 5.57 -1.86 1.71
CA ASN A 85 4.48 -1.69 2.68
C ASN A 85 3.34 -2.68 2.47
N LEU A 86 3.01 -3.01 1.22
CA LEU A 86 1.78 -3.72 0.90
C LEU A 86 1.73 -5.13 1.51
N HIS A 87 2.84 -5.86 1.47
CA HIS A 87 2.95 -7.19 2.08
C HIS A 87 2.72 -7.20 3.60
N LEU A 88 2.91 -6.07 4.29
CA LEU A 88 2.75 -5.94 5.74
C LEU A 88 1.30 -5.69 6.17
N ILE A 89 0.43 -5.33 5.21
CA ILE A 89 -0.98 -5.03 5.46
C ILE A 89 -1.94 -5.87 4.60
N ALA A 90 -1.41 -6.66 3.67
CA ALA A 90 -2.20 -7.42 2.69
C ALA A 90 -3.27 -8.29 3.34
N ASP A 91 -2.96 -8.96 4.46
CA ASP A 91 -3.85 -9.84 5.21
C ASP A 91 -5.06 -9.12 5.81
N ARG A 92 -5.01 -7.79 5.92
CA ARG A 92 -6.01 -6.94 6.56
C ARG A 92 -6.80 -6.08 5.58
N LEU A 93 -6.38 -5.98 4.32
CA LEU A 93 -7.07 -5.12 3.36
C LEU A 93 -8.37 -5.77 2.91
N THR A 94 -9.45 -4.97 2.92
CA THR A 94 -10.81 -5.42 2.57
C THR A 94 -11.17 -5.07 1.13
N ALA A 95 -10.63 -3.97 0.61
CA ALA A 95 -10.88 -3.52 -0.75
C ALA A 95 -9.62 -2.91 -1.36
N ILE A 96 -9.39 -3.14 -2.66
CA ILE A 96 -8.31 -2.56 -3.44
C ILE A 96 -8.86 -2.05 -4.77
N ARG A 97 -8.45 -0.85 -5.18
CA ARG A 97 -8.78 -0.25 -6.48
C ARG A 97 -7.50 0.03 -7.27
N LEU A 98 -7.45 -0.45 -8.50
CA LEU A 98 -6.31 -0.31 -9.42
C LEU A 98 -6.78 0.31 -10.74
N SER A 99 -5.95 1.14 -11.37
CA SER A 99 -6.19 1.74 -12.69
C SER A 99 -5.04 1.41 -13.62
N ASP A 100 -5.34 1.11 -14.89
CA ASP A 100 -4.34 1.05 -15.97
C ASP A 100 -4.56 2.24 -16.95
N ASP A 101 -4.72 3.44 -16.40
CA ASP A 101 -4.85 4.65 -17.22
C ASP A 101 -3.50 5.14 -17.76
N ASN A 102 -3.52 6.26 -18.49
CA ASN A 102 -2.33 6.86 -19.08
C ASN A 102 -1.29 7.30 -18.03
N ASP A 103 -1.71 7.61 -16.80
CA ASP A 103 -0.83 8.01 -15.71
C ASP A 103 -0.27 6.79 -14.96
N THR A 104 -0.92 5.64 -15.08
CA THR A 104 -0.63 4.39 -14.34
C THR A 104 -0.52 3.14 -15.23
N PRO A 105 0.27 3.17 -16.33
CA PRO A 105 0.33 2.04 -17.24
C PRO A 105 0.92 0.78 -16.58
N ASP A 106 0.27 -0.36 -16.81
CA ASP A 106 0.61 -1.69 -16.31
C ASP A 106 0.50 -1.89 -14.80
N GLN A 107 -0.15 -0.98 -14.06
CA GLN A 107 -0.33 -1.11 -12.61
C GLN A 107 -1.03 -2.42 -12.23
N ILE A 108 -2.08 -2.80 -12.96
CA ILE A 108 -2.82 -4.05 -12.72
C ILE A 108 -1.91 -5.25 -13.02
N HIS A 109 -1.18 -5.21 -14.13
CA HIS A 109 -0.23 -6.27 -14.46
C HIS A 109 0.85 -6.40 -13.37
N LEU A 110 1.43 -5.28 -12.92
CA LEU A 110 2.43 -5.26 -11.86
C LEU A 110 1.89 -5.87 -10.57
N PHE A 111 0.70 -5.43 -10.12
CA PHE A 111 0.03 -5.97 -8.94
C PHE A 111 -0.15 -7.49 -8.99
N LEU A 112 -0.51 -8.02 -10.16
CA LEU A 112 -0.78 -9.44 -10.36
C LEU A 112 0.47 -10.27 -10.67
N SER A 113 1.53 -9.63 -11.19
CA SER A 113 2.78 -10.29 -11.59
C SER A 113 3.83 -10.33 -10.48
N ASP A 114 3.87 -9.30 -9.63
CA ASP A 114 4.78 -9.28 -8.50
C ASP A 114 4.35 -10.33 -7.46
N SER A 115 5.32 -10.81 -6.69
CA SER A 115 5.22 -11.89 -5.69
C SER A 115 4.18 -11.68 -4.57
N LEU A 116 3.39 -10.61 -4.64
CA LEU A 116 2.12 -10.42 -3.95
C LEU A 116 1.09 -11.39 -4.54
N ALA A 117 1.28 -12.68 -4.27
CA ALA A 117 0.26 -13.67 -4.54
C ALA A 117 -1.04 -13.17 -3.92
N LEU A 118 -2.13 -13.08 -4.70
CA LEU A 118 -3.48 -12.71 -4.23
C LEU A 118 -3.87 -13.47 -2.93
N ARG A 119 -3.24 -14.64 -2.72
CA ARG A 119 -3.29 -15.46 -1.50
C ARG A 119 -2.92 -14.72 -0.20
N GLN A 120 -2.08 -13.68 -0.25
CA GLN A 120 -1.73 -12.88 0.92
C GLN A 120 -2.92 -12.01 1.38
N PHE A 121 -3.85 -11.72 0.49
CA PHE A 121 -5.01 -10.87 0.75
C PHE A 121 -6.20 -11.68 1.30
N VAL A 122 -6.00 -12.28 2.47
CA VAL A 122 -6.97 -13.21 3.11
C VAL A 122 -8.32 -12.55 3.38
N GLN A 123 -8.33 -11.25 3.67
CA GLN A 123 -9.56 -10.49 4.01
C GLN A 123 -10.11 -9.66 2.84
N LEU A 124 -9.55 -9.78 1.64
CA LEU A 124 -9.97 -8.97 0.50
C LEU A 124 -11.32 -9.45 -0.01
N LYS A 125 -12.29 -8.53 0.09
CA LYS A 125 -13.69 -8.74 -0.35
C LYS A 125 -13.94 -8.12 -1.71
N SER A 126 -13.24 -7.03 -2.03
CA SER A 126 -13.46 -6.26 -3.24
C SER A 126 -12.14 -5.93 -3.95
N LEU A 127 -12.07 -6.26 -5.23
CA LEU A 127 -11.00 -5.84 -6.12
C LEU A 127 -11.64 -5.14 -7.31
N SER A 128 -11.43 -3.84 -7.42
CA SER A 128 -11.95 -3.03 -8.53
C SER A 128 -10.80 -2.70 -9.48
N LEU A 129 -11.00 -2.99 -10.76
CA LEU A 129 -10.03 -2.77 -11.82
C LEU A 129 -10.61 -1.76 -12.81
N TYR A 130 -9.92 -0.66 -13.03
CA TYR A 130 -10.34 0.43 -13.91
C TYR A 130 -9.41 0.53 -15.12
N HIS A 131 -9.94 0.98 -16.26
CA HIS A 131 -9.17 1.21 -17.49
C HIS A 131 -8.33 0.01 -17.94
N ILE A 132 -8.85 -1.22 -17.82
CA ILE A 132 -8.13 -2.43 -18.21
C ILE A 132 -7.85 -2.37 -19.71
N SER A 133 -6.59 -2.17 -20.09
CA SER A 133 -6.19 -2.19 -21.49
C SER A 133 -6.47 -3.60 -22.05
N SER A 134 -7.39 -3.67 -23.01
CA SER A 134 -8.13 -4.89 -23.36
C SER A 134 -7.32 -5.99 -24.05
N ASN A 135 -6.02 -5.78 -24.30
CA ASN A 135 -5.31 -6.60 -25.29
C ASN A 135 -4.59 -7.84 -24.73
N GLU A 136 -4.21 -7.90 -23.45
CA GLU A 136 -3.30 -8.97 -22.96
C GLU A 136 -3.76 -9.71 -21.68
N MET A 137 -4.44 -9.04 -20.72
CA MET A 137 -4.72 -9.63 -19.39
C MET A 137 -5.72 -10.80 -19.40
N ILE A 138 -6.72 -10.80 -20.29
CA ILE A 138 -7.81 -11.80 -20.27
C ILE A 138 -7.32 -13.17 -20.74
N LYS A 139 -6.29 -13.23 -21.60
CA LYS A 139 -5.80 -14.50 -22.16
C LYS A 139 -4.92 -15.28 -21.18
N LYS A 140 -4.21 -14.60 -20.27
CA LYS A 140 -3.19 -15.24 -19.41
C LYS A 140 -3.71 -15.62 -18.01
N ASN A 141 -4.62 -14.82 -17.42
CA ASN A 141 -5.08 -15.02 -16.03
C ASN A 141 -6.37 -15.83 -15.86
N ARG A 142 -7.05 -16.22 -16.95
CA ARG A 142 -8.22 -17.10 -16.88
C ARG A 142 -7.92 -18.48 -16.27
N LEU A 143 -6.66 -18.91 -16.26
CA LEU A 143 -6.24 -20.22 -15.74
C LEU A 143 -5.89 -20.24 -14.24
N SER A 144 -5.60 -19.10 -13.60
CA SER A 144 -5.11 -19.05 -12.22
C SER A 144 -6.16 -18.62 -11.19
N ILE A 145 -7.15 -17.81 -11.57
CA ILE A 145 -8.12 -17.22 -10.62
C ILE A 145 -9.26 -18.21 -10.28
N MET A 146 -9.60 -19.14 -11.18
CA MET A 146 -10.72 -20.09 -10.95
C MET A 146 -10.41 -21.25 -9.98
N SER A 147 -9.18 -21.38 -9.47
CA SER A 147 -8.80 -22.47 -8.56
C SER A 147 -8.80 -22.09 -7.07
N SER A 148 -9.14 -20.84 -6.73
CA SER A 148 -9.21 -20.37 -5.34
C SER A 148 -10.67 -20.14 -4.96
N SER A 149 -11.22 -20.98 -4.08
CA SER A 149 -12.65 -21.07 -3.71
C SER A 149 -13.21 -19.87 -2.92
N SER A 150 -12.72 -18.66 -3.15
CA SER A 150 -13.19 -17.44 -2.51
C SER A 150 -14.06 -16.65 -3.50
N SER A 151 -15.28 -16.30 -3.11
CA SER A 151 -16.22 -15.53 -3.94
C SER A 151 -15.73 -14.09 -4.10
N TYR A 152 -14.94 -13.82 -5.14
CA TYR A 152 -14.55 -12.46 -5.52
C TYR A 152 -15.64 -11.85 -6.41
N SER A 153 -16.21 -10.71 -5.98
CA SER A 153 -17.04 -9.90 -6.86
C SER A 153 -16.13 -9.02 -7.71
N PHE A 154 -16.00 -9.34 -8.99
CA PHE A 154 -15.34 -8.47 -9.96
C PHE A 154 -16.36 -7.47 -10.48
N GLN A 155 -16.17 -6.20 -10.16
CA GLN A 155 -16.92 -5.11 -10.77
C GLN A 155 -16.02 -4.49 -11.84
N PHE A 156 -16.47 -4.56 -13.08
CA PHE A 156 -15.87 -3.90 -14.23
C PHE A 156 -16.72 -2.66 -14.51
N ASP A 157 -16.12 -1.48 -14.38
CA ASP A 157 -16.73 -0.20 -14.76
C ASP A 157 -16.11 0.29 -16.08
#